data_AF-A0A521WFM5-F1
#
_entry.id   AF-A0A521WFM5-F1
#
_cell.length_a   1.000
_cell.length_b   1.000
_cell.length_c   1.000
_cell.angle_alpha   90.00
_cell.angle_beta   90.00
_cell.angle_gamma   90.00
#
_symmetry.space_group_name_H-M   'P 1'
#
loop_
_entity.id
_entity.type
_entity.pdbx_description
1 polymer ?
#
loop_
_entity_poly.entity_id
_entity_poly.type
_entity_poly.pdbx_seq_one_letter_code
_entity_poly.pdbx_strand_id
1 'polypeptide(L)' 'TWTNGLGLAANLQVAASVSNCPFIEFPYDPPNWMPEYRDFMLTEPFTIDADGYLRVPDKPGLGVELDEERLKSLERA' A
#
# COMPACT_ATOMS: atom_id res chain seq x y z
N THR A 1 -8.11 4.34 -0.08
CA THR A 1 -8.64 3.95 1.23
C THR A 1 -7.75 4.51 2.30
N TRP A 2 -8.26 5.28 3.25
CA TRP A 2 -7.44 5.95 4.27
C TRP A 2 -7.03 5.01 5.41
N THR A 3 -5.85 4.40 5.28
CA THR A 3 -5.20 3.52 6.26
C THR A 3 -3.68 3.59 6.08
N ASN A 4 -2.97 2.48 6.35
CA ASN A 4 -1.60 2.19 5.93
C ASN A 4 -1.56 1.32 4.65
N GLY A 5 -0.36 0.92 4.23
CA GLY A 5 -0.12 0.07 3.05
C GLY A 5 -0.83 -1.29 3.07
N LEU A 6 -1.06 -1.91 4.24
CA LEU A 6 -1.81 -3.17 4.31
C LEU A 6 -3.28 -2.98 3.94
N GLY A 7 -3.91 -1.92 4.45
CA GLY A 7 -5.29 -1.61 4.09
C GLY A 7 -5.44 -1.21 2.61
N LEU A 8 -4.45 -0.51 2.04
CA LEU A 8 -4.42 -0.27 0.60
C LEU A 8 -4.30 -1.57 -0.20
N ALA A 9 -3.38 -2.47 0.17
CA ALA A 9 -3.20 -3.76 -0.49
C ALA A 9 -4.49 -4.60 -0.48
N ALA A 10 -5.15 -4.70 0.67
CA ALA A 10 -6.42 -5.43 0.80
C ALA A 10 -7.51 -4.87 -0.11
N ASN A 11 -7.68 -3.55 -0.13
CA ASN A 11 -8.67 -2.91 -1.00
C ASN A 11 -8.31 -3.03 -2.48
N LEU A 12 -7.03 -2.96 -2.83
CA LEU A 12 -6.55 -3.11 -4.21
C LEU A 12 -6.83 -4.51 -4.75
N GLN A 13 -6.60 -5.56 -3.97
CA GLN A 13 -6.92 -6.94 -4.36
C GLN A 13 -8.42 -7.09 -4.66
N VAL A 14 -9.29 -6.51 -3.82
CA VAL A 14 -10.74 -6.54 -4.06
C VAL A 14 -11.11 -5.72 -5.30
N ALA A 15 -10.61 -4.50 -5.43
CA ALA A 15 -10.89 -3.64 -6.57
C ALA A 15 -10.50 -4.30 -7.91
N ALA A 16 -9.31 -4.91 -7.97
CA ALA A 16 -8.81 -5.60 -9.15
C ALA A 16 -9.58 -6.89 -9.49
N SER A 17 -10.28 -7.49 -8.52
CA SER A 17 -11.10 -8.69 -8.73
C SER A 17 -12.48 -8.42 -9.31
N VAL A 18 -12.91 -7.15 -9.38
CA VAL A 18 -14.24 -6.76 -9.86
C VAL A 18 -14.13 -6.07 -11.22
N SER A 19 -14.95 -6.50 -12.19
CA SER A 19 -14.86 -6.06 -13.59
C SER A 19 -15.22 -4.59 -13.85
N ASN A 20 -15.76 -3.86 -12.86
CA ASN A 20 -16.24 -2.49 -13.02
C ASN A 20 -15.69 -1.52 -11.95
N CYS A 21 -14.46 -1.73 -11.49
CA CYS A 21 -13.78 -0.85 -10.54
C CYS A 21 -12.52 -0.20 -11.16
N PRO A 22 -12.67 0.83 -12.02
CA PRO A 22 -11.53 1.45 -12.70
C PRO A 22 -10.73 2.42 -11.82
N PHE A 23 -11.25 2.79 -10.65
CA PHE A 23 -10.63 3.75 -9.75
C PHE A 23 -10.51 3.16 -8.35
N ILE A 24 -9.39 3.46 -7.71
CA ILE A 24 -9.17 3.20 -6.29
C ILE A 24 -8.64 4.47 -5.64
N GLU A 25 -9.09 4.74 -4.42
CA GLU A 25 -8.56 5.85 -3.66
C GLU A 25 -7.11 5.55 -3.21
N PHE A 26 -6.20 6.46 -3.50
CA PHE A 26 -4.80 6.40 -3.09
C PHE A 26 -4.50 7.54 -2.10
N PRO A 27 -4.32 7.28 -0.79
CA PRO A 27 -4.05 8.33 0.18
C PRO A 27 -2.70 9.00 -0.10
N TYR A 28 -2.74 10.31 -0.33
CA TYR A 28 -1.58 11.13 -0.64
C TYR A 28 -1.84 12.57 -0.18
N ASP A 29 -1.15 13.00 0.88
CA ASP A 29 -1.26 14.35 1.45
C ASP A 29 0.11 14.86 1.94
N PRO A 30 0.99 15.34 1.03
CA PRO A 30 2.31 15.84 1.42
C PRO A 30 2.21 17.09 2.32
N PRO A 31 3.10 17.22 3.33
CA PRO A 31 4.20 16.31 3.64
C PRO A 31 3.81 15.17 4.61
N ASN A 32 2.58 15.20 5.15
CA ASN A 32 2.20 14.40 6.30
C ASN A 32 1.90 12.94 5.96
N TRP A 33 1.36 12.68 4.77
CA TRP A 33 0.87 11.37 4.36
C TRP A 33 1.45 10.98 3.00
N MET A 34 2.78 10.89 2.95
CA MET A 34 3.51 10.37 1.79
C MET A 34 3.55 8.83 1.82
N PRO A 35 3.70 8.14 0.66
CA PRO A 35 3.75 6.68 0.59
C PRO A 35 4.77 6.05 1.55
N GLU A 36 5.93 6.69 1.74
CA GLU A 36 7.01 6.20 2.62
C GLU A 36 6.58 6.16 4.09
N TYR A 37 5.73 7.10 4.52
CA TYR A 37 5.19 7.14 5.88
C TYR A 37 3.92 6.31 6.02
N ARG A 38 3.03 6.34 5.02
CA ARG A 38 1.79 5.55 5.00
C ARG A 38 2.08 4.05 5.01
N ASP A 39 3.09 3.63 4.25
CA ASP A 39 3.44 2.23 4.02
C ASP A 39 4.69 1.83 4.80
N PHE A 40 5.04 2.57 5.85
CA PHE A 40 6.30 2.37 6.57
C PHE A 40 6.54 0.91 6.98
N MET A 41 5.50 0.13 7.23
CA MET A 41 5.58 -1.28 7.64
C MET A 41 5.93 -2.25 6.50
N LEU A 42 5.91 -1.82 5.24
CA LEU A 42 6.20 -2.65 4.08
C LEU A 42 7.66 -2.48 3.65
N THR A 43 8.24 -3.52 3.05
CA THR A 43 9.57 -3.44 2.44
C THR A 43 9.60 -2.50 1.24
N GLU A 44 8.50 -2.46 0.48
CA GLU A 44 8.31 -1.60 -0.69
C GLU A 44 7.00 -0.81 -0.56
N PRO A 45 7.02 0.54 -0.56
CA PRO A 45 5.81 1.34 -0.54
C PRO A 45 5.10 1.30 -1.89
N PHE A 46 3.77 1.43 -1.87
CA PHE A 46 2.99 1.56 -3.09
C PHE A 46 3.19 2.93 -3.74
N THR A 47 3.54 2.93 -5.01
CA THR A 47 3.69 4.14 -5.83
C THR A 47 2.74 4.11 -7.03
N ILE A 48 2.46 5.30 -7.56
CA ILE A 48 1.72 5.47 -8.80
C ILE A 48 2.73 5.57 -9.94
N ASP A 49 2.52 4.82 -11.02
CA ASP A 49 3.38 4.88 -12.18
C ASP A 49 3.16 6.15 -13.02
N ALA A 50 3.97 6.31 -14.07
CA ALA A 50 3.91 7.50 -14.94
C ALA A 50 2.56 7.67 -15.67
N ASP A 51 1.79 6.59 -15.80
CA ASP A 51 0.50 6.57 -16.48
C ASP A 51 -0.67 6.77 -15.49
N GLY A 52 -0.39 6.97 -14.21
CA GLY A 52 -1.40 7.20 -13.17
C GLY A 52 -1.99 5.92 -12.59
N TYR A 53 -1.37 4.75 -12.81
CA TYR A 53 -1.87 3.47 -12.33
C TYR A 53 -1.13 2.97 -11.08
N LEU A 54 -1.87 2.22 -10.27
CA LEU A 54 -1.32 1.42 -9.20
C LEU A 54 -1.21 -0.04 -9.67
N ARG A 55 -0.02 -0.62 -9.56
CA ARG A 55 0.20 -2.03 -9.91
C ARG A 55 -0.34 -2.93 -8.80
N VAL A 56 -1.12 -3.93 -9.20
CA VAL A 56 -1.59 -4.99 -8.29
C VAL A 56 -0.42 -5.95 -8.04
N PRO A 57 -0.02 -6.19 -6.78
CA PRO A 57 1.04 -7.16 -6.49
C PRO A 57 0.65 -8.58 -6.90
N ASP A 58 1.60 -9.33 -7.45
CA ASP A 58 1.42 -10.66 -8.04
C ASP A 58 1.91 -11.82 -7.15
N LYS A 59 2.55 -11.51 -6.02
CA LYS A 59 2.94 -12.48 -4.99
C LYS A 59 1.69 -13.03 -4.26
N PRO A 60 1.77 -14.23 -3.65
CA PRO A 60 0.64 -14.82 -2.91
C PRO A 60 0.08 -13.94 -1.79
N GLY A 61 -1.20 -14.16 -1.46
CA GLY A 61 -1.89 -13.42 -0.40
C GLY A 61 -2.18 -11.98 -0.82
N LEU A 62 -1.84 -11.00 0.02
CA LEU A 62 -1.93 -9.59 -0.33
C LEU A 62 -0.81 -9.14 -1.30
N GLY A 63 0.20 -9.98 -1.50
CA GLY A 63 1.34 -9.76 -2.39
C GLY A 63 2.36 -8.73 -1.92
N VAL A 64 2.31 -8.34 -0.64
CA VAL A 64 3.26 -7.42 0.01
C VAL A 64 4.10 -8.15 1.05
N GLU A 65 5.28 -7.61 1.35
CA GLU A 65 6.18 -8.10 2.40
C GLU A 65 6.35 -7.05 3.50
N LEU A 66 6.36 -7.50 4.76
CA LEU A 66 6.56 -6.63 5.92
C LEU A 66 8.05 -6.38 6.17
N ASP A 67 8.37 -5.14 6.54
CA ASP A 67 9.69 -4.78 7.09
C ASP A 67 9.72 -5.16 8.58
N GLU A 68 10.04 -6.42 8.85
CA GLU A 68 10.08 -7.00 10.20
C GLU A 68 11.10 -6.33 11.12
N GLU A 69 12.23 -5.83 10.58
CA GLU A 69 13.23 -5.14 11.38
C GLU A 69 12.71 -3.79 11.86
N ARG A 70 12.07 -3.03 10.95
CA ARG A 70 11.44 -1.76 11.29
C ARG A 70 10.31 -1.94 12.29
N LEU A 71 9.45 -2.93 12.11
CA LEU A 71 8.37 -3.22 13.05
C LEU A 71 8.91 -3.54 14.45
N LYS A 72 9.92 -4.40 14.57
CA LYS A 72 10.58 -4.71 15.84
C LYS A 72 11.21 -3.49 16.51
N SER A 73 11.69 -2.51 15.72
CA SER A 73 12.26 -1.28 16.28
C SER A 73 11.21 -0.41 17.01
N LEU A 74 9.94 -0.51 16.59
CA LEU A 74 8.83 0.26 17.16
C LEU A 74 8.24 -0.40 18.42
N GLU A 75 8.37 -1.71 18.60
CA GLU A 75 7.90 -2.43 19.79
C GLU A 75 8.63 -2.01 21.08
N ARG A 76 9.81 -1.38 20.94
CA ARG A 76 10.69 -0.96 22.04
C ARG A 76 10.64 0.54 22.33
N ALA A 77 9.86 1.29 21.54
CA ALA A 77 9.64 2.72 21.70
C ALA A 77 8.43 2.98 22.60
#